data_AF-A0A7K0ZIB7-F1
#
_entry.id   AF-A0A7K0ZIB7-F1
#
_cell.length_a   1.000
_cell.length_b   1.000
_cell.length_c   1.000
_cell.angle_alpha   90.00
_cell.angle_beta   90.00
_cell.angle_gamma   90.00
#
_symmetry.space_group_name_H-M   'P 1'
#
loop_
_entity.id
_entity.type
_entity.pdbx_description
1 polymer ?
#
loop_
_entity_poly.entity_id
_entity_poly.type
_entity_poly.pdbx_seq_one_letter_code
_entity_poly.pdbx_strand_id
1 'polypeptide(L)' 'MTVLDDILAGVREDLAVRMAGVPIDELKERAAHVRPARDVYSVLKGDGVSVIAEVKRSSPSRGALAEILSPASLAL' A
#
# COMPACT_ATOMS: atom_id res chain seq x y z
N MET A 1 1.29 25.33 1.63
CA MET A 1 0.76 23.97 1.56
C MET A 1 1.58 23.23 0.52
N THR A 2 2.19 22.12 0.90
CA THR A 2 3.00 21.26 0.02
C THR A 2 2.17 20.10 -0.49
N VAL A 3 2.61 19.44 -1.57
CA VAL A 3 1.97 18.20 -2.06
C VAL A 3 1.89 17.14 -0.94
N LEU A 4 2.87 17.11 -0.03
CA LEU A 4 2.85 16.21 1.11
C LEU A 4 1.76 16.58 2.12
N ASP A 5 1.58 17.88 2.41
CA ASP A 5 0.50 18.34 3.30
C ASP A 5 -0.87 17.93 2.76
N ASP A 6 -1.07 18.05 1.44
CA ASP A 6 -2.32 17.67 0.77
C ASP A 6 -2.57 16.16 0.86
N ILE A 7 -1.52 15.34 0.66
CA ILE A 7 -1.60 13.88 0.83
C ILE A 7 -1.99 13.54 2.27
N LEU A 8 -1.38 14.19 3.27
CA LEU A 8 -1.66 13.91 4.67
C LEU A 8 -3.08 14.31 5.07
N ALA A 9 -3.59 15.42 4.54
CA ALA A 9 -4.97 15.83 4.74
C ALA A 9 -5.94 14.79 4.17
N GLY A 10 -5.77 14.39 2.91
CA GLY A 10 -6.61 13.37 2.27
C GLY A 10 -6.55 12.02 2.97
N VAL A 11 -5.37 11.59 3.44
CA VAL A 11 -5.21 10.33 4.20
C VAL A 11 -6.01 10.36 5.51
N ARG A 12 -6.08 11.50 6.21
CA ARG A 12 -6.85 11.61 7.47
C ARG A 12 -8.36 11.54 7.21
N GLU A 13 -8.83 12.17 6.14
CA GLU A 13 -10.23 12.10 5.72
C GLU A 13 -10.62 10.65 5.36
N ASP A 14 -9.82 10.01 4.51
CA ASP A 14 -9.98 8.60 4.14
C ASP A 14 -9.96 7.67 5.35
N LEU A 15 -9.05 7.90 6.30
CA LEU A 15 -8.95 7.11 7.52
C LEU A 15 -10.23 7.20 8.35
N ALA A 16 -10.77 8.41 8.53
CA ALA A 16 -12.02 8.61 9.29
C ALA A 16 -13.18 7.84 8.66
N VAL A 17 -13.31 7.89 7.33
CA VAL A 17 -14.33 7.14 6.58
C VAL A 17 -14.18 5.62 6.78
N ARG A 18 -12.95 5.10 6.66
CA ARG A 18 -12.68 3.67 6.84
C ARG A 18 -12.93 3.19 8.28
N MET A 19 -12.54 4.00 9.27
CA MET A 19 -12.75 3.69 10.69
C MET A 19 -14.23 3.68 11.08
N ALA A 20 -15.06 4.50 10.43
CA ALA A 20 -16.51 4.46 10.63
C ALA A 20 -17.14 3.15 10.11
N GLY A 21 -16.56 2.55 9.06
CA GLY A 21 -17.03 1.27 8.51
C GLY A 21 -16.43 0.04 9.18
N VAL A 22 -15.17 0.10 9.62
CA VAL A 22 -14.47 -0.98 10.34
C VAL A 22 -13.70 -0.37 11.50
N PRO A 23 -14.24 -0.43 12.74
CA PRO A 23 -13.54 0.04 13.92
C PRO A 23 -12.21 -0.67 14.13
N ILE A 24 -11.26 0.01 14.77
CA ILE A 24 -9.88 -0.48 14.91
C ILE A 24 -9.78 -1.82 15.65
N ASP A 25 -10.63 -2.07 16.64
CA ASP A 25 -10.60 -3.32 17.41
C ASP A 25 -11.09 -4.51 16.59
N GLU A 26 -12.11 -4.30 15.75
CA GLU A 26 -12.55 -5.29 14.77
C GLU A 26 -11.47 -5.55 13.72
N LEU A 27 -10.79 -4.51 13.24
CA LEU A 27 -9.67 -4.68 12.30
C LEU A 27 -8.54 -5.52 12.92
N LYS A 28 -8.22 -5.31 14.19
CA LYS A 28 -7.20 -6.10 14.91
C LYS A 28 -7.61 -7.56 15.04
N GLU A 29 -8.87 -7.84 15.37
CA GLU A 29 -9.40 -9.20 15.43
C GLU A 29 -9.29 -9.89 14.06
N ARG A 30 -9.77 -9.24 12.99
CA ARG A 30 -9.63 -9.75 11.62
C ARG A 30 -8.17 -10.02 11.25
N ALA A 31 -7.26 -9.12 11.62
CA ALA A 31 -5.83 -9.28 11.36
C ALA A 31 -5.20 -10.45 12.13
N ALA A 32 -5.71 -10.82 13.30
CA ALA A 32 -5.24 -12.00 14.04
C ALA A 32 -5.54 -13.32 13.30
N HIS A 33 -6.50 -13.33 12.37
CA HIS A 33 -6.92 -14.51 11.62
C HIS A 33 -6.32 -14.62 10.22
N VAL A 34 -5.48 -13.67 9.79
CA VAL A 34 -4.81 -13.78 8.48
C VAL A 34 -3.53 -14.61 8.55
N ARG A 35 -3.04 -15.05 7.38
CA ARG A 35 -1.77 -15.78 7.27
C ARG A 35 -0.62 -14.95 7.85
N PRO A 36 0.40 -15.60 8.45
CA PRO A 36 1.60 -14.91 8.91
C PRO A 36 2.24 -14.05 7.82
N ALA A 37 2.87 -12.96 8.24
CA ALA A 37 3.62 -12.09 7.35
C ALA A 37 4.74 -12.88 6.65
N ARG A 38 5.00 -12.55 5.39
CA ARG A 38 6.18 -13.05 4.68
C ARG A 38 7.43 -12.45 5.30
N ASP A 39 8.51 -13.24 5.41
CA ASP A 39 9.80 -12.74 5.87
C ASP A 39 10.49 -11.94 4.75
N VAL A 40 10.15 -10.66 4.67
CA VAL A 40 10.72 -9.74 3.67
C VAL A 40 12.20 -9.45 3.95
N TYR A 41 12.61 -9.47 5.22
CA TYR A 41 13.98 -9.11 5.60
C TYR A 41 15.00 -10.10 5.06
N SER A 42 14.76 -11.40 5.20
CA SER A 42 15.67 -12.41 4.64
C SER A 42 15.76 -12.34 3.11
N VAL A 43 14.65 -12.07 2.42
CA VAL A 43 14.62 -11.91 0.96
C VAL A 43 15.46 -10.71 0.50
N LEU A 44 15.39 -9.60 1.22
CA LEU A 44 16.10 -8.35 0.85
C LEU A 44 17.56 -8.31 1.30
N LYS A 45 17.97 -9.17 2.24
CA LYS A 45 19.34 -9.20 2.78
C LYS A 45 20.28 -10.17 2.03
N GLY A 46 19.78 -10.90 1.03
CA GLY A 46 20.58 -11.86 0.27
C GLY A 46 21.75 -11.20 -0.48
N ASP A 47 22.72 -12.01 -0.90
CA ASP A 47 23.79 -11.54 -1.76
C ASP A 47 23.25 -11.22 -3.17
N GLY A 48 23.65 -10.06 -3.73
CA GLY A 48 23.23 -9.61 -5.05
C GLY A 48 22.28 -8.41 -5.03
N VAL A 49 21.60 -8.16 -6.17
CA VAL A 49 20.67 -7.05 -6.32
C VAL A 49 19.25 -7.51 -5.97
N SER A 50 18.65 -6.91 -4.95
CA SER A 50 17.23 -7.09 -4.62
C SER A 50 16.39 -6.00 -5.27
N VAL A 51 15.24 -6.37 -5.85
CA VAL A 51 14.31 -5.44 -6.50
C VAL A 51 12.95 -5.53 -5.83
N ILE A 52 12.41 -4.37 -5.44
CA ILE A 52 11.01 -4.21 -5.06
C ILE A 52 10.29 -3.59 -6.26
N ALA A 53 9.56 -4.40 -7.01
CA ALA A 53 8.79 -3.93 -8.15
C ALA A 53 7.46 -3.31 -7.68
N GLU A 54 7.23 -2.04 -8.03
CA GLU A 54 6.03 -1.30 -7.64
C GLU A 54 4.95 -1.36 -8.73
N VAL A 55 3.73 -1.74 -8.35
CA VAL A 55 2.55 -1.62 -9.20
C VAL A 55 1.88 -0.27 -8.92
N LYS A 56 2.02 0.70 -9.85
CA LYS A 56 1.54 2.08 -9.65
C LYS A 56 0.88 2.67 -10.89
N ARG A 57 -0.36 3.14 -10.72
CA ARG A 57 -1.16 3.73 -11.80
C ARG A 57 -0.83 5.19 -12.06
N SER A 58 -0.54 5.97 -11.02
CA SER A 58 -0.30 7.41 -11.14
C SER A 58 0.64 7.93 -10.05
N SER A 59 1.17 9.14 -10.25
CA SER A 59 1.92 9.88 -9.24
C SER A 59 1.64 11.38 -9.33
N PRO A 60 1.78 12.16 -8.24
CA PRO A 60 1.58 13.62 -8.27
C PRO A 60 2.48 14.32 -9.30
N SER A 61 3.72 13.85 -9.49
CA SER A 61 4.70 14.47 -10.39
C SER A 61 4.55 14.09 -11.87
N ARG A 62 3.89 12.97 -12.19
CA ARG A 62 3.81 12.43 -13.56
C ARG A 62 2.38 12.18 -14.05
N GLY A 63 1.36 12.39 -13.21
CA GLY A 63 -0.02 12.03 -13.56
C GLY A 63 -0.16 10.52 -13.74
N ALA A 64 -0.97 10.09 -14.72
CA ALA A 64 -1.09 8.70 -15.10
C ALA A 64 0.24 8.16 -15.68
N LEU A 65 0.66 6.97 -15.24
CA LEU A 65 1.95 6.36 -15.62
C LEU A 65 1.78 5.33 -16.74
N ALA A 66 1.00 4.28 -16.47
CA ALA A 66 0.73 3.20 -17.39
C ALA A 66 -0.68 2.67 -17.16
N GLU A 67 -1.32 2.18 -18.22
CA GLU A 67 -2.58 1.47 -18.09
C GLU A 67 -2.32 0.11 -17.42
N ILE A 68 -2.93 -0.09 -16.25
CA ILE A 68 -2.85 -1.35 -15.50
C ILE A 68 -4.26 -1.94 -15.46
N LEU A 69 -4.56 -2.77 -16.47
CA LEU A 69 -5.83 -3.50 -16.59
C LEU A 69 -6.05 -4.43 -15.39
N SER A 70 -4.99 -5.09 -14.92
CA SER A 70 -5.03 -6.02 -13.80
C SER A 70 -3.77 -5.87 -12.93
N PRO A 71 -3.89 -5.32 -11.70
CA PRO A 71 -2.78 -5.30 -10.75
C PRO A 71 -2.28 -6.71 -10.39
N ALA A 72 -3.19 -7.69 -10.37
CA ALA A 72 -2.85 -9.08 -10.10
C ALA A 72 -1.96 -9.65 -11.20
N SER A 73 -2.30 -9.42 -12.47
CA SER A 73 -1.52 -9.93 -13.61
C SER A 73 -0.14 -9.29 -13.71
N LEU A 74 0.02 -8.04 -13.27
CA LEU A 74 1.32 -7.38 -13.21
C LEU A 74 2.22 -7.90 -12.07
N ALA A 75 1.63 -8.57 -11.07
CA ALA A 75 2.32 -9.06 -9.89
C ALA A 75 2.61 -10.58 -9.90
N LEU A 76 2.18 -11.29 -10.94
CA LEU A 76 2.45 -12.72 -11.18
C LEU A 76 3.78 -12.91 -11.90
#